data_AF-A0A3M0J0K3-F1
#
_entry.id   AF-A0A3M0J0K3-F1
#
_cell.length_a   1.000
_cell.length_b   1.000
_cell.length_c   1.000
_cell.angle_alpha   90.00
_cell.angle_beta   90.00
_cell.angle_gamma   90.00
#
_symmetry.space_group_name_H-M   'P 1'
#
loop_
_entity.id
_entity.type
_entity.pdbx_description
1 polymer ?
#
loop_
_entity_poly.entity_id
_entity_poly.type
_entity_poly.pdbx_seq_one_letter_code
_entity_poly.pdbx_strand_id
1 'polypeptide(L)'
;MSVRERFVHRDRMQEHHHKMRWKTLEEGIQQLREVAVLEVLFGRGGQHDNDPDKVKCTGQMLWNLATLGPSQYATYIATIHPDTNRETVGSVANKLRNYESIICSPMQAQVSAVAKELREEMREKMEEVTGKMEEMMRRNSSHVAPVRVTGPRVRGQQPPARERGYTPRADL
;
A
#
# COMPACT_ATOMS: atom_id res chain seq x y z
N MET A 1 24.28 -32.67 23.30
CA MET A 1 22.96 -32.17 23.72
C MET A 1 22.06 -33.32 24.14
N SER A 2 21.42 -33.19 25.29
CA SER A 2 20.39 -34.12 25.78
C SER A 2 19.11 -34.04 24.92
N VAL A 3 18.28 -35.10 24.93
CA VAL A 3 16.98 -35.12 24.23
C VAL A 3 16.07 -33.98 24.71
N ARG A 4 16.11 -33.66 26.01
CA ARG A 4 15.32 -32.59 26.63
C ARG A 4 15.77 -31.19 26.17
N GLU A 5 17.08 -30.98 26.03
CA GLU A 5 17.64 -29.71 25.55
C GLU A 5 17.31 -29.47 24.08
N ARG A 6 17.35 -30.53 23.24
CA ARG A 6 16.93 -30.46 21.84
C ARG A 6 15.46 -30.08 21.70
N PHE A 7 14.60 -30.57 22.59
CA PHE A 7 13.16 -30.24 22.56
C PHE A 7 12.90 -28.78 22.94
N VAL A 8 13.49 -28.31 24.04
CA VAL A 8 13.34 -26.90 24.49
C VAL A 8 13.91 -25.92 23.47
N HIS A 9 15.03 -26.27 22.83
CA HIS A 9 15.62 -25.43 21.79
C HIS A 9 14.79 -25.42 20.50
N ARG A 10 14.22 -26.57 20.09
CA ARG A 10 13.27 -26.66 18.99
C ARG A 10 12.05 -25.77 19.23
N ASP A 11 11.43 -25.85 20.41
CA ASP A 11 10.21 -25.08 20.71
C ASP A 11 10.47 -23.57 20.69
N ARG A 12 11.60 -23.12 21.26
CA ARG A 12 12.00 -21.70 21.20
C ARG A 12 12.26 -21.20 19.78
N MET A 13 12.90 -22.02 18.95
CA MET A 13 13.17 -21.66 17.56
C MET A 13 11.88 -21.68 16.73
N GLN A 14 11.04 -22.70 16.88
CA GLN A 14 9.73 -22.74 16.24
C GLN A 14 8.88 -21.53 16.65
N GLU A 15 8.84 -21.15 17.93
CA GLU A 15 8.08 -19.98 18.38
C GLU A 15 8.54 -18.67 17.72
N HIS A 16 9.85 -18.53 17.47
CA HIS A 16 10.39 -17.39 16.73
C HIS A 16 9.90 -17.36 15.27
N HIS A 17 9.95 -18.49 14.57
CA HIS A 17 9.50 -18.58 13.18
C HIS A 17 7.97 -18.50 13.04
N HIS A 18 7.19 -18.96 14.03
CA HIS A 18 5.73 -18.81 14.05
C HIS A 18 5.28 -17.35 14.28
N LYS A 19 6.16 -16.46 14.75
CA LYS A 19 5.87 -15.02 14.91
C LYS A 19 6.22 -14.19 13.68
N MET A 20 7.07 -14.71 12.78
CA MET A 20 7.47 -14.00 11.57
C MET A 20 6.43 -14.23 10.48
N ARG A 21 5.61 -13.21 10.23
CA ARG A 21 4.74 -13.16 9.05
C ARG A 21 5.55 -12.75 7.83
N TRP A 22 5.49 -13.55 6.78
CA TRP A 22 6.11 -13.23 5.50
C TRP A 22 5.18 -12.35 4.67
N LYS A 23 5.74 -11.40 3.92
CA LYS A 23 4.99 -10.42 3.12
C LYS A 23 5.19 -10.66 1.63
N THR A 24 6.36 -11.16 1.26
CA THR A 24 6.73 -11.46 -0.13
C THR A 24 6.89 -12.96 -0.33
N LEU A 25 6.70 -13.43 -1.58
CA LEU A 25 6.84 -14.84 -1.88
C LEU A 25 8.22 -15.39 -1.46
N GLU A 26 9.29 -14.66 -1.75
CA GLU A 26 10.66 -15.11 -1.44
C GLU A 26 10.91 -15.21 0.07
N GLU A 27 10.33 -14.32 0.89
CA GLU A 27 10.35 -14.47 2.35
C GLU A 27 9.62 -15.73 2.81
N GLY A 28 8.47 -16.05 2.19
CA GLY A 28 7.71 -17.27 2.48
C GLY A 28 8.49 -18.55 2.11
N ILE A 29 9.14 -18.55 0.94
CA ILE A 29 10.01 -19.65 0.50
C ILE A 29 11.22 -19.80 1.44
N GLN A 30 11.82 -18.69 1.85
CA GLN A 30 12.94 -18.70 2.79
C GLN A 30 12.51 -19.25 4.16
N GLN A 31 11.36 -18.82 4.68
CA GLN A 31 10.81 -19.35 5.93
C GLN A 31 10.51 -20.86 5.81
N LEU A 32 9.96 -21.31 4.69
CA LEU A 32 9.71 -22.73 4.45
C LEU A 32 11.01 -23.56 4.53
N ARG A 33 12.11 -23.05 3.95
CA ARG A 33 13.44 -23.67 4.03
C ARG A 33 13.99 -23.68 5.45
N GLU A 34 13.82 -22.59 6.20
CA GLU A 34 14.26 -22.51 7.60
C GLU A 34 13.52 -23.52 8.47
N VAL A 35 12.20 -23.64 8.31
CA VAL A 35 11.39 -24.65 9.01
C VAL A 35 11.83 -26.05 8.60
N ALA A 36 12.14 -26.28 7.32
CA ALA A 36 12.65 -27.57 6.83
C ALA A 36 13.97 -27.96 7.51
N VAL A 37 14.91 -27.02 7.64
CA VAL A 37 16.18 -27.24 8.34
C VAL A 37 15.95 -27.60 9.80
N LEU A 38 15.03 -26.90 10.49
CA LEU A 38 14.68 -27.24 11.87
C LEU A 38 14.05 -28.63 11.99
N GLU A 39 13.16 -29.00 11.06
CA GLU A 39 12.56 -30.33 11.04
C GLU A 39 13.59 -31.43 10.76
N VAL A 40 14.59 -31.20 9.90
CA VAL A 40 15.70 -32.13 9.68
C VAL A 40 16.61 -32.23 10.91
N LEU A 41 17.02 -31.10 11.50
CA LEU A 41 17.96 -31.07 12.62
C LEU A 41 17.38 -31.72 13.89
N PHE A 42 16.07 -31.53 14.12
CA PHE A 42 15.43 -32.05 15.31
C PHE A 42 14.60 -33.32 15.04
N GLY A 43 14.35 -33.67 13.78
CA GLY A 43 13.47 -34.76 13.35
C GLY A 43 13.93 -36.17 13.74
N ARG A 44 13.02 -37.14 13.55
CA ARG A 44 13.24 -38.56 13.88
C ARG A 44 13.91 -39.36 12.73
N GLY A 45 14.25 -38.71 11.61
CA GLY A 45 14.82 -39.34 10.42
C GLY A 45 16.33 -39.08 10.29
N GLY A 46 17.11 -40.14 10.19
CA GLY A 46 18.53 -40.06 9.85
C GLY A 46 18.77 -39.95 8.34
N GLN A 47 19.85 -39.26 7.98
CA GLN A 47 20.34 -38.95 6.62
C GLN A 47 19.35 -38.21 5.71
N HIS A 48 19.46 -36.88 5.78
CA HIS A 48 18.93 -35.97 4.77
C HIS A 48 20.11 -35.33 4.05
N ASP A 49 19.96 -35.04 2.76
CA ASP A 49 20.87 -34.17 2.03
C ASP A 49 20.91 -32.80 2.75
N ASN A 50 22.04 -32.11 2.75
CA ASN A 50 22.16 -30.78 3.37
C ASN A 50 21.35 -29.71 2.60
N ASP A 51 20.79 -30.08 1.45
CA ASP A 51 19.91 -29.23 0.67
C ASP A 51 18.47 -29.22 1.23
N PRO A 52 17.99 -28.08 1.77
CA PRO A 52 16.63 -27.96 2.27
C PRO A 52 15.55 -28.14 1.19
N ASP A 53 15.86 -27.95 -0.09
CA ASP A 53 14.88 -28.11 -1.19
C ASP A 53 14.46 -29.54 -1.43
N LYS A 54 15.29 -30.50 -1.01
CA LYS A 54 15.03 -31.94 -1.14
C LYS A 54 14.23 -32.49 0.03
N VAL A 55 14.04 -31.70 1.08
CA VAL A 55 13.24 -32.10 2.25
C VAL A 55 11.78 -32.21 1.83
N LYS A 56 11.13 -33.32 2.22
CA LYS A 56 9.70 -33.51 1.99
C LYS A 56 8.91 -32.50 2.81
N CYS A 57 7.98 -31.81 2.17
CA CYS A 57 7.07 -30.91 2.86
C CYS A 57 6.10 -31.70 3.74
N THR A 58 6.00 -31.32 5.01
CA THR A 58 4.99 -31.85 5.92
C THR A 58 3.73 -30.99 5.89
N GLY A 59 2.60 -31.55 6.35
CA GLY A 59 1.37 -30.78 6.50
C GLY A 59 1.52 -29.59 7.45
N GLN A 60 2.36 -29.72 8.49
CA GLN A 60 2.64 -28.62 9.41
C GLN A 60 3.40 -27.48 8.72
N MET A 61 4.40 -27.79 7.89
CA MET A 61 5.14 -26.79 7.10
C MET A 61 4.20 -25.99 6.19
N LEU A 62 3.31 -26.68 5.48
CA LEU A 62 2.33 -26.04 4.58
C LEU A 62 1.29 -25.22 5.35
N TRP A 63 0.81 -25.72 6.49
CA TRP A 63 -0.13 -25.00 7.35
C TRP A 63 0.50 -23.72 7.91
N ASN A 64 1.75 -23.78 8.38
CA ASN A 64 2.50 -22.60 8.82
C ASN A 64 2.65 -21.59 7.67
N LEU A 65 3.03 -22.05 6.48
CA LEU A 65 3.18 -21.19 5.32
C LEU A 65 1.87 -20.46 4.97
N ALA A 66 0.74 -21.18 4.97
CA ALA A 66 -0.57 -20.61 4.67
C ALA A 66 -1.09 -19.63 5.74
N THR A 67 -0.77 -19.87 7.01
CA THR A 67 -1.29 -19.07 8.13
C THR A 67 -0.45 -17.82 8.44
N LEU A 68 0.85 -17.86 8.12
CA LEU A 68 1.78 -16.77 8.38
C LEU A 68 1.95 -15.83 7.18
N GLY A 69 1.33 -16.16 6.04
CA GLY A 69 1.45 -15.42 4.79
C GLY A 69 0.27 -14.52 4.42
N PRO A 70 0.37 -13.82 3.28
CA PRO A 70 -0.75 -13.13 2.67
C PRO A 70 -1.85 -14.11 2.26
N SER A 71 -3.10 -13.72 2.49
CA SER A 71 -4.28 -14.57 2.23
C SER A 71 -4.40 -15.03 0.77
N GLN A 72 -3.87 -14.27 -0.19
CA GLN A 72 -3.89 -14.61 -1.61
C GLN A 72 -3.18 -15.94 -1.93
N TYR A 73 -2.17 -16.34 -1.14
CA TYR A 73 -1.47 -17.61 -1.32
C TYR A 73 -2.10 -18.74 -0.50
N ALA A 74 -2.89 -18.44 0.54
CA ALA A 74 -3.40 -19.44 1.48
C ALA A 74 -4.26 -20.51 0.79
N THR A 75 -5.18 -20.10 -0.08
CA THR A 75 -6.03 -21.03 -0.85
C THR A 75 -5.19 -21.93 -1.76
N TYR A 76 -4.19 -21.37 -2.44
CA TYR A 76 -3.31 -22.15 -3.31
C TYR A 76 -2.48 -23.15 -2.52
N ILE A 77 -1.89 -22.74 -1.40
CA ILE A 77 -1.11 -23.62 -0.52
C ILE A 77 -1.97 -24.78 0.00
N ALA A 78 -3.24 -24.54 0.32
CA ALA A 78 -4.16 -25.59 0.78
C ALA A 78 -4.42 -26.69 -0.28
N THR A 79 -4.19 -26.42 -1.57
CA THR A 79 -4.28 -27.43 -2.64
C THR A 79 -3.03 -28.32 -2.74
N ILE A 80 -1.97 -27.96 -2.04
CA ILE A 80 -0.73 -28.74 -2.03
C ILE A 80 -0.91 -29.88 -1.02
N HIS A 81 -0.97 -31.10 -1.53
CA HIS A 81 -1.23 -32.31 -0.74
C HIS A 81 0.09 -32.97 -0.28
N PRO A 82 0.46 -32.87 1.01
CA PRO A 82 1.74 -33.38 1.52
C PRO A 82 1.80 -34.93 1.59
N ASP A 83 0.64 -35.59 1.62
CA ASP A 83 0.47 -37.04 1.73
C ASP A 83 0.82 -37.81 0.44
N THR A 84 0.84 -37.13 -0.71
CA THR A 84 1.24 -37.72 -2.01
C THR A 84 2.74 -38.05 -2.11
N ASN A 85 3.51 -37.86 -1.03
CA ASN A 85 4.92 -38.26 -0.89
C ASN A 85 5.91 -37.65 -1.92
N ARG A 86 5.43 -36.74 -2.77
CA ARG A 86 6.16 -36.10 -3.87
C ARG A 86 6.55 -34.65 -3.62
N GLU A 87 5.82 -33.95 -2.76
CA GLU A 87 6.05 -32.52 -2.54
C GLU A 87 7.27 -32.31 -1.66
N THR A 88 8.34 -31.78 -2.25
CA THR A 88 9.50 -31.27 -1.53
C THR A 88 9.39 -29.76 -1.36
N VAL A 89 10.21 -29.20 -0.47
CA VAL A 89 10.33 -27.73 -0.28
C VAL A 89 10.61 -27.04 -1.62
N GLY A 90 11.50 -27.60 -2.44
CA GLY A 90 11.81 -27.06 -3.77
C GLY A 90 10.63 -27.15 -4.74
N SER A 91 9.86 -28.26 -4.72
CA SER A 91 8.64 -28.39 -5.53
C SER A 91 7.60 -27.33 -5.15
N VAL A 92 7.37 -27.15 -3.84
CA VAL A 92 6.43 -26.15 -3.32
C VAL A 92 6.87 -24.74 -3.65
N ALA A 93 8.16 -24.42 -3.49
CA ALA A 93 8.72 -23.13 -3.88
C ALA A 93 8.50 -22.84 -5.37
N ASN A 94 8.74 -23.84 -6.23
CA ASN A 94 8.54 -23.68 -7.66
C ASN A 94 7.05 -23.50 -8.03
N LYS A 95 6.16 -24.26 -7.39
CA LYS A 95 4.71 -24.12 -7.54
C LYS A 95 4.22 -22.73 -7.17
N LEU A 96 4.72 -22.18 -6.05
CA LEU A 96 4.36 -20.84 -5.63
C LEU A 96 4.87 -19.75 -6.58
N ARG A 97 6.10 -19.88 -7.09
CA ARG A 97 6.63 -18.96 -8.12
C ARG A 97 5.82 -19.02 -9.42
N ASN A 98 5.41 -20.23 -9.82
CA ASN A 98 4.54 -20.42 -10.97
C ASN A 98 3.17 -19.76 -10.77
N TYR A 99 2.57 -19.95 -9.60
CA TYR A 99 1.31 -19.31 -9.23
C TYR A 99 1.43 -17.78 -9.22
N GLU A 100 2.51 -17.23 -8.66
CA GLU A 100 2.75 -15.79 -8.66
C GLU A 100 2.89 -15.23 -10.09
N SER A 101 3.63 -15.93 -10.95
CA SER A 101 3.84 -15.49 -12.33
C SER A 101 2.58 -15.57 -13.18
N ILE A 102 1.77 -16.63 -13.04
CA ILE A 102 0.62 -16.89 -13.93
C ILE A 102 -0.65 -16.20 -13.42
N ILE A 103 -0.85 -16.15 -12.10
CA ILE A 103 -2.12 -15.71 -11.51
C ILE A 103 -1.97 -14.37 -10.80
N CYS A 104 -1.04 -14.24 -9.84
CA CYS A 104 -0.96 -13.02 -9.03
C CYS A 104 -0.50 -11.81 -9.85
N SER A 105 0.54 -11.94 -10.67
CA SER A 105 1.14 -10.81 -11.39
C SER A 105 0.16 -10.18 -12.39
N PRO A 106 -0.53 -10.94 -13.26
CA PRO A 106 -1.52 -10.34 -14.17
C PRO A 106 -2.73 -9.76 -13.43
N MET A 107 -3.18 -10.39 -12.35
CA MET A 107 -4.29 -9.88 -11.54
C MET A 107 -3.92 -8.54 -10.89
N GLN A 108 -2.71 -8.43 -10.32
CA GLN A 108 -2.22 -7.20 -9.71
C GLN A 108 -2.08 -6.06 -10.75
N ALA A 109 -1.62 -6.37 -11.96
CA ALA A 109 -1.56 -5.39 -13.05
C ALA A 109 -2.95 -4.87 -13.44
N GLN A 110 -3.95 -5.77 -13.56
CA GLN A 110 -5.33 -5.38 -13.84
C GLN A 110 -5.93 -4.52 -12.73
N VAL A 111 -5.75 -4.91 -11.46
CA VAL A 111 -6.21 -4.12 -10.31
C VAL A 111 -5.55 -2.74 -10.30
N SER A 112 -4.25 -2.65 -10.61
CA SER A 112 -3.54 -1.37 -10.70
C SER A 112 -4.03 -0.51 -11.87
N ALA A 113 -4.36 -1.11 -13.01
CA ALA A 113 -4.89 -0.39 -14.17
C ALA A 113 -6.26 0.21 -13.85
N VAL A 114 -7.18 -0.59 -13.30
CA VAL A 114 -8.52 -0.13 -12.88
C VAL A 114 -8.43 0.93 -11.80
N ALA A 115 -7.55 0.76 -10.81
CA ALA A 115 -7.33 1.75 -9.76
C ALA A 115 -6.80 3.09 -10.32
N LYS A 116 -5.99 3.04 -11.38
CA LYS A 116 -5.49 4.23 -12.06
C LYS A 116 -6.59 4.92 -12.87
N GLU A 117 -7.33 4.15 -13.67
CA GLU A 117 -8.47 4.66 -14.46
C GLU A 117 -9.50 5.36 -13.56
N LEU A 118 -9.89 4.72 -12.46
CA LEU A 118 -10.82 5.30 -11.49
C LEU A 118 -10.29 6.61 -10.87
N ARG A 119 -8.98 6.70 -10.58
CA ARG A 119 -8.40 7.96 -10.06
C ARG A 119 -8.46 9.09 -11.09
N GLU A 120 -8.20 8.78 -12.36
CA GLU A 120 -8.27 9.77 -13.44
C GLU A 120 -9.72 10.22 -13.66
N GLU A 121 -10.69 9.31 -13.70
CA GLU A 121 -12.12 9.66 -13.82
C GLU A 121 -12.59 10.54 -12.66
N MET A 122 -12.16 10.26 -11.42
CA MET A 122 -12.51 11.09 -10.26
C MET A 122 -11.89 12.48 -10.36
N ARG A 123 -10.66 12.60 -10.89
CA ARG A 123 -10.01 13.90 -11.12
C ARG A 123 -10.76 14.71 -12.18
N GLU A 124 -11.08 14.09 -13.32
CA GLU A 124 -11.83 14.74 -14.40
C GLU A 124 -13.21 15.23 -13.92
N LYS A 125 -13.95 14.40 -13.19
CA LYS A 125 -15.23 14.82 -12.61
C LYS A 125 -15.08 15.96 -11.60
N MET A 126 -13.99 15.97 -10.82
CA MET A 126 -13.73 17.06 -9.88
C MET A 126 -13.41 18.37 -10.60
N GLU A 127 -12.63 18.32 -11.69
CA GLU A 127 -12.36 19.47 -12.55
C GLU A 127 -13.63 19.97 -13.24
N GLU A 128 -14.48 19.07 -13.74
CA GLU A 128 -15.76 19.43 -14.36
C GLU A 128 -16.71 20.11 -13.37
N VAL A 129 -16.84 19.56 -12.15
CA VAL A 129 -17.68 20.15 -11.09
C VAL A 129 -17.14 21.52 -10.68
N THR A 130 -15.82 21.65 -10.52
CA THR A 130 -15.17 22.93 -10.21
C THR A 130 -15.44 23.96 -11.31
N GLY A 131 -15.22 23.60 -12.57
CA GLY A 131 -15.45 24.47 -13.71
C GLY A 131 -16.92 24.90 -13.86
N LYS A 132 -17.87 23.99 -13.65
CA LYS A 132 -19.30 24.31 -13.62
C LYS A 132 -19.65 25.27 -12.49
N MET A 133 -19.05 25.10 -11.32
CA MET A 133 -19.27 26.00 -10.18
C MET A 133 -18.73 27.41 -10.47
N GLU A 134 -17.54 27.52 -11.05
CA GLU A 134 -16.96 28.80 -11.48
C GLU A 134 -17.82 29.48 -12.54
N GLU A 135 -18.29 28.73 -13.54
CA GLU A 135 -19.16 29.27 -14.59
C GLU A 135 -20.50 29.77 -14.00
N MET A 136 -21.07 29.02 -13.05
CA MET A 136 -22.29 29.41 -12.35
C MET A 136 -22.09 30.69 -11.53
N MET A 137 -20.99 30.80 -10.78
CA MET A 137 -20.63 32.01 -10.03
C MET A 137 -20.48 33.22 -10.97
N ARG A 138 -19.76 33.05 -12.08
CA ARG A 138 -19.59 34.09 -13.10
C ARG A 138 -20.93 34.55 -13.67
N ARG A 139 -21.82 33.61 -14.04
CA ARG A 139 -23.17 33.92 -14.54
C ARG A 139 -23.97 34.67 -13.48
N ASN A 140 -23.99 34.22 -12.23
CA ASN A 140 -24.73 34.88 -11.16
C ASN A 140 -24.24 36.32 -10.92
N SER A 141 -22.93 36.54 -10.84
CA SER A 141 -22.36 37.90 -10.70
C SER A 141 -22.71 38.81 -11.87
N SER A 142 -22.82 38.28 -13.09
CA SER A 142 -23.23 39.07 -14.27
C SER A 142 -24.72 39.44 -14.30
N HIS A 143 -25.58 38.73 -13.56
CA HIS A 143 -27.03 39.03 -13.45
C HIS A 143 -27.37 39.92 -12.25
N VAL A 144 -26.43 40.20 -11.35
CA VAL A 144 -26.61 41.15 -10.25
C VAL A 144 -26.48 42.57 -10.82
N ALA A 145 -27.60 43.28 -10.92
CA ALA A 145 -27.61 44.68 -11.34
C ALA A 145 -26.72 45.51 -10.40
N PRO A 146 -25.92 46.46 -10.91
CA PRO A 146 -25.17 47.36 -10.05
C PRO A 146 -26.18 48.13 -9.20
N VAL A 147 -26.16 47.91 -7.88
CA VAL A 147 -26.93 48.72 -6.96
C VAL A 147 -26.38 50.14 -7.08
N ARG A 148 -27.11 50.99 -7.80
CA ARG A 148 -26.83 52.42 -7.85
C ARG A 148 -27.19 53.00 -6.50
N VAL A 149 -26.22 53.07 -5.60
CA VAL A 149 -26.32 53.91 -4.41
C VAL A 149 -26.36 55.35 -4.93
N THR A 150 -27.57 55.90 -5.04
CA THR A 150 -27.76 57.32 -5.34
C THR A 150 -27.37 58.07 -4.08
N GLY A 151 -26.10 58.45 -3.98
CA GLY A 151 -25.64 59.36 -2.94
C GLY A 151 -26.43 60.68 -3.04
N PRO A 152 -26.83 61.28 -1.91
CA PRO A 152 -27.60 62.51 -1.93
C PRO A 152 -26.84 63.59 -2.71
N ARG A 153 -27.50 64.21 -3.68
CA ARG A 153 -26.98 65.35 -4.45
C ARG A 153 -26.58 66.46 -3.47
N VAL A 154 -25.28 66.61 -3.22
CA VAL A 154 -24.74 67.79 -2.53
C VAL A 154 -24.80 68.95 -3.52
N ARG A 155 -25.88 69.74 -3.43
CA ARG A 155 -25.98 71.05 -4.06
C ARG A 155 -24.87 71.92 -3.47
N GLY A 156 -24.15 72.62 -4.35
CA GLY A 156 -22.85 73.26 -4.09
C GLY A 156 -22.72 73.94 -2.73
N GLN A 157 -21.73 73.49 -1.98
CA GLN A 157 -21.10 74.27 -0.92
C GLN A 157 -19.95 75.05 -1.56
N GLN A 158 -20.04 76.37 -1.44
CA GLN A 158 -19.02 77.37 -1.74
C GLN A 158 -17.60 76.88 -1.34
N PRO A 159 -16.56 77.02 -2.17
CA PRO A 159 -15.20 76.69 -1.75
C PRO A 159 -14.75 77.62 -0.62
N PRO A 160 -14.07 77.13 0.43
CA PRO A 160 -13.63 77.95 1.54
C PRO A 160 -12.57 78.96 1.09
N ALA A 161 -12.63 80.14 1.69
CA ALA A 161 -11.84 81.30 1.33
C ALA A 161 -10.33 81.10 1.58
N ARG A 162 -9.55 81.17 0.50
CA ARG A 162 -8.26 81.87 0.37
C ARG A 162 -7.23 81.60 1.49
N GLU A 163 -6.40 80.57 1.32
CA GLU A 163 -5.10 80.51 1.98
C GLU A 163 -4.14 81.53 1.33
N ARG A 164 -3.72 82.52 2.12
CA ARG A 164 -2.63 83.43 1.79
C ARG A 164 -1.33 82.62 1.69
N GLY A 165 -0.74 82.57 0.50
CA GLY A 165 0.58 82.00 0.28
C GLY A 165 1.66 82.75 1.08
N TYR A 166 2.54 81.97 1.72
CA TYR A 166 3.77 82.44 2.33
C TYR A 166 4.91 82.33 1.30
N THR A 167 5.58 83.44 1.01
CA THR A 167 6.74 83.55 0.12
C THR A 167 8.04 83.28 0.88
N PRO A 168 8.83 82.23 0.54
CA PRO A 168 10.16 82.09 1.07
C PRO A 168 11.12 83.00 0.30
N ARG A 169 11.71 83.94 1.02
CA ARG A 169 12.76 84.85 0.57
C ARG A 169 14.06 84.06 0.39
N ALA A 170 14.60 84.03 -0.82
CA ALA A 170 15.95 83.56 -1.08
C ALA A 170 16.88 84.77 -0.96
N ASP A 171 17.84 84.71 -0.06
CA ASP A 171 19.06 85.52 -0.10
C ASP A 171 20.22 84.60 0.34
N LEU A 172 21.37 84.84 -0.31
CA LEU A 172 22.65 84.12 -0.32
C LEU A 172 23.20 83.65 1.04
#